data_AF-A0A811Q4D6-F1
#
_entry.id   AF-A0A811Q4D6-F1
#
_cell.length_a   1.000
_cell.length_b   1.000
_cell.length_c   1.000
_cell.angle_alpha   90.00
_cell.angle_beta   90.00
_cell.angle_gamma   90.00
#
_symmetry.space_group_name_H-M   'P 1'
#
loop_
_entity.id
_entity.type
_entity.pdbx_description
1 polymer ?
#
loop_
_entity_poly.entity_id
_entity_poly.type
_entity_poly.pdbx_seq_one_letter_code
_entity_poly.pdbx_strand_id
1 'polypeptide(L)'
;MRPIRLPEPPGVDGMETPDIFSGSGTGGATVVRRAVLIGNGSTGAENQCLGLARALGLADNLTLYRVTRPRGGINEWLHFLPISMHKFIDQVLRQFFRNTRFAIVIQGRKPYRVLNGGSVGLSAVLEADVRKIVTVARGTYEKEGPTLVVACGWDTISYSSLIRKIASDNVFVIQIQHPRSRLDRFDLVVTPRHDYYALTASGQQEIPRLFRRWITPQEPPRSNVVLTVGALHQADSAALRLAAIAWHDELAPLPKPLLIVNIGGPTRNCKYGVDLAKQLITSLYNVLDSCGSVRISFSRRTPWKVADIVFKEFAGHPKVYIWNGEEPNPHMGHLAWADAFVITADSISMLSEACSTGKPVYVVGTEHCKWKFSAFHKTLRERGVVRPFTGLEDNEGGQWGDDSDHKEPCIILSTLVQRMIYMSPSAFAKTDVFSRFFAVYGRTRMPLASVACRN
;
A
#
# COMPACT_ATOMS: atom_id res chain seq x y z
N MET A 1 -1.00 -32.51 -13.74
CA MET A 1 -0.49 -31.16 -13.43
C MET A 1 -1.10 -30.17 -14.42
N ARG A 2 -2.00 -29.28 -13.99
CA ARG A 2 -2.37 -28.13 -14.82
C ARG A 2 -1.34 -27.02 -14.56
N PRO A 3 -0.71 -26.43 -15.60
CA PRO A 3 0.24 -25.35 -15.40
C PRO A 3 -0.44 -24.14 -14.74
N ILE A 4 0.24 -23.53 -13.77
CA ILE A 4 -0.20 -22.29 -13.12
C ILE A 4 -0.25 -21.20 -14.21
N ARG A 5 -1.46 -20.84 -14.65
CA ARG A 5 -1.67 -19.68 -15.52
C ARG A 5 -1.77 -18.44 -14.64
N LEU A 6 -0.61 -17.86 -14.32
CA LEU A 6 -0.60 -16.43 -13.96
C LEU A 6 -1.20 -15.67 -15.16
N PRO A 7 -2.01 -14.61 -14.93
CA PRO A 7 -2.52 -13.82 -16.04
C PRO A 7 -1.34 -13.40 -16.91
N GLU A 8 -1.39 -13.79 -18.19
CA GLU A 8 -0.40 -13.38 -19.15
C GLU A 8 -0.36 -11.85 -19.14
N PRO A 9 0.85 -11.23 -19.13
CA PRO A 9 0.91 -9.82 -19.43
C PRO A 9 0.18 -9.60 -20.76
N PRO A 10 -0.56 -8.48 -20.96
CA PRO A 10 -1.03 -8.14 -22.28
C PRO A 10 0.15 -8.31 -23.25
N GLY A 11 -0.08 -9.08 -24.33
CA GLY A 11 0.96 -9.61 -25.19
C GLY A 11 2.03 -8.58 -25.52
N VAL A 12 3.26 -9.05 -25.61
CA VAL A 12 4.45 -8.25 -25.96
C VAL A 12 4.28 -7.58 -27.34
N ASP A 13 3.34 -8.04 -28.15
CA ASP A 13 2.88 -7.38 -29.38
C ASP A 13 1.87 -6.27 -29.06
N GLY A 14 2.36 -5.13 -28.59
CA GLY A 14 1.55 -3.89 -28.51
C GLY A 14 1.83 -2.97 -27.33
N MET A 15 2.67 -3.38 -26.38
CA MET A 15 3.21 -2.47 -25.36
C MET A 15 4.50 -1.84 -25.90
N GLU A 16 4.36 -1.01 -26.93
CA GLU A 16 5.41 -0.06 -27.30
C GLU A 16 5.76 0.73 -26.04
N THR A 17 7.03 0.70 -25.62
CA THR A 17 7.55 1.71 -24.70
C THR A 17 7.20 3.07 -25.31
N PRO A 18 6.40 3.91 -24.64
CA PRO A 18 5.99 5.18 -25.20
C PRO A 18 7.21 5.96 -25.70
N ASP A 19 7.09 6.70 -26.81
CA ASP A 19 8.13 7.56 -27.43
C ASP A 19 8.76 8.63 -26.50
N ILE A 20 8.34 8.65 -25.24
CA ILE A 20 8.82 9.52 -24.18
C ILE A 20 9.86 8.80 -23.31
N PHE A 21 9.93 7.47 -23.35
CA PHE A 21 11.00 6.68 -22.74
C PHE A 21 12.10 6.31 -23.74
N SER A 22 11.79 6.30 -25.04
CA SER A 22 12.78 6.19 -26.12
C SER A 22 13.21 7.61 -26.55
N GLY A 23 14.50 7.90 -26.54
CA GLY A 23 15.05 9.23 -26.81
C GLY A 23 14.95 9.70 -28.27
N SER A 24 13.90 9.33 -29.01
CA SER A 24 13.80 9.54 -30.46
C SER A 24 12.94 10.72 -30.91
N GLY A 25 12.23 11.40 -29.99
CA GLY A 25 11.48 12.63 -30.29
C GLY A 25 12.37 13.88 -30.19
N THR A 26 12.40 14.70 -31.23
CA THR A 26 13.05 16.02 -31.28
C THR A 26 12.53 16.94 -30.17
N GLY A 27 13.21 16.96 -29.02
CA GLY A 27 12.89 17.81 -27.87
C GLY A 27 13.45 17.24 -26.57
N GLY A 28 14.75 17.39 -26.32
CA GLY A 28 15.49 16.75 -25.21
C GLY A 28 15.09 17.11 -23.77
N ALA A 29 13.98 17.81 -23.52
CA ALA A 29 13.61 18.38 -22.22
C ALA A 29 12.36 17.77 -21.55
N THR A 30 11.71 16.76 -22.14
CA THR A 30 10.32 16.36 -21.77
C THR A 30 10.15 14.99 -21.10
N VAL A 31 11.22 14.36 -20.59
CA VAL A 31 11.15 13.00 -20.04
C VAL A 31 11.36 13.01 -18.53
N VAL A 32 10.42 12.47 -17.76
CA VAL A 32 10.64 12.16 -16.34
C VAL A 32 11.56 10.96 -16.26
N ARG A 33 12.82 11.16 -15.90
CA ARG A 33 13.80 10.06 -15.84
C ARG A 33 14.08 9.55 -14.43
N ARG A 34 13.58 10.25 -13.40
CA ARG A 34 13.93 9.98 -12.00
C ARG A 34 12.75 10.12 -11.05
N ALA A 35 12.78 9.31 -10.00
CA ALA A 35 11.84 9.37 -8.89
C ALA A 35 12.55 9.61 -7.54
N VAL A 36 11.97 10.47 -6.72
CA VAL A 36 12.34 10.67 -5.32
C VAL A 36 11.18 10.16 -4.48
N LEU A 37 11.42 9.12 -3.69
CA LEU A 37 10.44 8.55 -2.78
C LEU A 37 10.64 9.17 -1.39
N ILE A 38 9.58 9.67 -0.77
CA ILE A 38 9.61 10.18 0.60
C ILE A 38 8.73 9.27 1.46
N GLY A 39 9.37 8.41 2.24
CA GLY A 39 8.75 7.51 3.20
C GLY A 39 8.76 8.06 4.62
N ASN A 40 8.03 7.40 5.51
CA ASN A 40 8.02 7.68 6.95
C ASN A 40 8.61 6.52 7.78
N GLY A 41 9.32 5.58 7.14
CA GLY A 41 9.85 4.38 7.79
C GLY A 41 8.83 3.27 8.02
N SER A 42 7.56 3.47 7.66
CA SER A 42 6.58 2.39 7.59
C SER A 42 6.71 1.65 6.27
N THR A 43 7.01 0.35 6.35
CA THR A 43 7.10 -0.54 5.18
C THR A 43 5.87 -0.44 4.28
N GLY A 44 4.66 -0.36 4.86
CA GLY A 44 3.43 -0.24 4.07
C GLY A 44 3.28 1.09 3.33
N ALA A 45 3.88 2.19 3.81
CA ALA A 45 3.89 3.47 3.11
C ALA A 45 4.99 3.52 2.05
N GLU A 46 6.17 2.97 2.36
CA GLU A 46 7.28 2.90 1.41
C GLU A 46 6.95 1.99 0.22
N ASN A 47 6.32 0.83 0.46
CA ASN A 47 5.86 -0.08 -0.59
C ASN A 47 4.81 0.56 -1.51
N GLN A 48 3.99 1.49 -1.00
CA GLN A 48 3.04 2.26 -1.83
C GLN A 48 3.79 3.18 -2.80
N CYS A 49 4.81 3.89 -2.33
CA CYS A 49 5.65 4.73 -3.17
C CYS A 49 6.44 3.90 -4.20
N LEU A 50 7.06 2.81 -3.76
CA LEU A 50 7.83 1.90 -4.61
C LEU A 50 6.95 1.26 -5.68
N GLY A 51 5.77 0.76 -5.31
CA GLY A 51 4.82 0.17 -6.25
C GLY A 51 4.39 1.14 -7.34
N LEU A 52 4.11 2.40 -6.97
CA LEU A 52 3.78 3.43 -7.96
C LEU A 52 4.97 3.76 -8.87
N ALA A 53 6.16 3.97 -8.31
CA ALA A 53 7.35 4.29 -9.09
C ALA A 53 7.71 3.16 -10.07
N ARG A 54 7.61 1.90 -9.64
CA ARG A 54 7.80 0.72 -10.50
C ARG A 54 6.79 0.67 -11.64
N ALA A 55 5.51 0.90 -11.35
CA ALA A 55 4.47 0.91 -12.38
C ALA A 55 4.62 2.05 -13.40
N LEU A 56 5.33 3.12 -13.04
CA LEU A 56 5.69 4.22 -13.94
C LEU A 56 7.03 3.98 -14.69
N GLY A 57 7.66 2.81 -14.55
CA GLY A 57 8.92 2.48 -15.20
C GLY A 57 10.16 3.15 -14.58
N LEU A 58 10.05 3.64 -13.34
CA LEU A 58 11.13 4.37 -12.65
C LEU A 58 11.83 3.50 -11.59
N ALA A 59 11.80 2.18 -11.74
CA ALA A 59 12.38 1.23 -10.80
C ALA A 59 13.91 1.37 -10.67
N ASP A 60 14.59 1.70 -11.77
CA ASP A 60 16.06 1.72 -11.84
C ASP A 60 16.67 3.09 -11.51
N ASN A 61 15.84 4.14 -11.39
CA ASN A 61 16.29 5.50 -11.10
C ASN A 61 15.48 6.15 -9.98
N LEU A 62 15.56 5.54 -8.80
CA LEU A 62 14.85 5.99 -7.60
C LEU A 62 15.79 6.31 -6.44
N THR A 63 15.47 7.35 -5.68
CA THR A 63 16.14 7.68 -4.41
C THR A 63 15.12 7.70 -3.28
N LEU A 64 15.33 6.89 -2.23
CA LEU A 64 14.47 6.86 -1.05
C LEU A 64 15.01 7.78 0.06
N TYR A 65 14.19 8.75 0.44
CA TYR A 65 14.34 9.55 1.64
C TYR A 65 13.33 9.13 2.70
N ARG A 66 13.74 9.16 3.96
CA ARG A 66 12.89 8.84 5.10
C ARG A 66 12.73 10.05 6.00
N VAL A 67 11.49 10.31 6.39
CA VAL A 67 11.16 11.29 7.43
C VAL A 67 11.18 10.57 8.77
N THR A 68 12.14 10.90 9.63
CA THR A 68 12.21 10.31 10.96
C THR A 68 11.39 11.11 11.96
N ARG A 69 10.36 10.48 12.55
CA ARG A 69 9.61 11.05 13.67
C ARG A 69 10.32 10.74 14.99
N PRO A 70 10.46 11.72 15.91
CA PRO A 70 10.96 11.44 17.24
C PRO A 70 10.06 10.41 17.96
N ARG A 71 10.69 9.48 18.69
CA ARG A 71 10.02 8.39 19.41
C ARG A 71 10.54 8.28 20.85
N GLY A 72 9.78 7.60 21.71
CA GLY A 72 10.14 7.33 23.09
C GLY A 72 9.77 8.43 24.08
N GLY A 73 9.49 8.03 25.33
CA GLY A 73 9.14 8.96 26.41
C GLY A 73 7.93 9.82 26.10
N ILE A 74 8.08 11.14 26.25
CA ILE A 74 7.02 12.13 26.00
C ILE A 74 6.64 12.21 24.51
N ASN A 75 7.54 11.86 23.59
CA ASN A 75 7.27 11.91 22.15
C ASN A 75 6.12 10.96 21.74
N GLU A 76 5.88 9.89 22.50
CA GLU A 76 4.74 9.00 22.28
C GLU A 76 3.40 9.73 22.42
N TRP A 77 3.32 10.69 23.35
CA TRP A 77 2.14 11.53 23.58
C TRP A 77 2.01 12.67 22.58
N LEU A 78 3.10 13.03 21.89
CA LEU A 78 3.16 14.12 20.92
C LEU A 78 2.96 13.64 19.47
N HIS A 79 2.59 12.37 19.26
CA HIS A 79 2.37 11.80 17.93
C HIS A 79 1.28 12.52 17.11
N PHE A 80 0.33 13.17 17.78
CA PHE A 80 -0.74 13.94 17.11
C PHE A 80 -0.23 15.23 16.46
N LEU A 81 0.96 15.72 16.83
CA LEU A 81 1.50 16.95 16.29
C LEU A 81 2.02 16.78 14.86
N PRO A 82 1.91 17.83 14.01
CA PRO A 82 2.65 17.91 12.75
C PRO A 82 4.13 17.65 12.97
N ILE A 83 4.77 16.94 12.03
CA ILE A 83 6.16 16.47 12.18
C ILE A 83 7.16 17.60 12.44
N SER A 84 6.99 18.77 11.81
CA SER A 84 7.85 19.93 12.03
C SER A 84 7.76 20.45 13.46
N MET A 85 6.54 20.54 14.01
CA MET A 85 6.31 20.93 15.40
C MET A 85 6.83 19.88 16.38
N HIS A 86 6.62 18.60 16.08
CA HIS A 86 7.14 17.52 16.92
C HIS A 86 8.67 17.56 16.96
N LYS A 87 9.35 17.67 15.81
CA LYS A 87 10.82 17.82 15.75
C LYS A 87 11.32 19.05 16.52
N PHE A 88 10.63 20.19 16.39
CA PHE A 88 10.96 21.40 17.14
C PHE A 88 10.84 21.21 18.65
N ILE A 89 9.72 20.65 19.12
CA ILE A 89 9.51 20.39 20.55
C ILE A 89 10.52 19.36 21.06
N ASP A 90 10.79 18.28 20.34
CA ASP A 90 11.81 17.29 20.73
C ASP A 90 13.21 17.93 20.83
N GLN A 91 13.58 18.83 19.91
CA GLN A 91 14.83 19.58 19.99
C GLN A 91 14.88 20.49 21.22
N VAL A 92 13.80 21.24 21.49
CA VAL A 92 13.68 22.10 22.67
C VAL A 92 13.77 21.26 23.95
N LEU A 93 13.02 20.16 24.05
CA LEU A 93 13.07 19.24 25.18
C LEU A 93 14.48 18.67 25.38
N ARG A 94 15.15 18.22 24.31
CA ARG A 94 16.53 17.73 24.40
C ARG A 94 17.49 18.82 24.88
N GLN A 95 17.30 20.07 24.46
CA GLN A 95 18.15 21.18 24.87
C GLN A 95 17.91 21.56 26.34
N PHE A 96 16.66 21.58 26.81
CA PHE A 96 16.31 21.91 28.20
C PHE A 96 16.65 20.80 29.19
N PHE A 97 16.51 19.53 28.80
CA PHE A 97 16.70 18.38 29.70
C PHE A 97 18.06 17.69 29.57
N ARG A 98 19.02 18.28 28.84
CA ARG A 98 20.39 17.75 28.67
C ARG A 98 21.18 17.61 29.98
N ASN A 99 20.80 18.35 31.04
CA ASN A 99 21.57 18.47 32.29
C ASN A 99 20.80 18.04 33.56
N THR A 100 19.69 17.29 33.46
CA THR A 100 18.90 16.89 34.64
C THR A 100 18.63 15.40 34.71
N ARG A 101 18.43 14.87 35.94
CA ARG A 101 18.05 13.47 36.24
C ARG A 101 16.78 12.98 35.49
N PHE A 102 16.04 13.89 34.85
CA PHE A 102 14.87 13.61 34.00
C PHE A 102 15.21 13.08 32.59
N ALA A 103 16.48 13.02 32.19
CA ALA A 103 16.90 12.44 30.91
C ALA A 103 16.36 11.00 30.69
N ILE A 104 16.22 10.21 31.76
CA ILE A 104 15.73 8.83 31.72
C ILE A 104 14.24 8.75 31.31
N VAL A 105 13.43 9.74 31.68
CA VAL A 105 11.98 9.79 31.36
C VAL A 105 11.76 10.13 29.88
N ILE A 106 12.65 10.92 29.29
CA ILE A 106 12.58 11.34 27.88
C ILE A 106 13.24 10.30 26.96
N GLN A 107 14.33 9.66 27.39
CA GLN A 107 15.12 8.71 26.60
C GLN A 107 14.64 7.26 26.68
N GLY A 108 13.37 6.99 27.03
CA GLY A 108 12.81 5.65 27.21
C GLY A 108 13.41 4.61 26.25
N ARG A 109 13.84 3.45 26.79
CA ARG A 109 14.62 2.34 26.17
C ARG A 109 15.15 2.60 24.75
N LYS A 110 16.49 2.65 24.64
CA LYS A 110 17.35 2.76 23.44
C LYS A 110 16.63 2.64 22.09
N PRO A 111 16.86 3.58 21.14
CA PRO A 111 16.27 3.48 19.81
C PRO A 111 16.62 2.14 19.18
N TYR A 112 15.60 1.42 18.71
CA TYR A 112 15.78 0.26 17.86
C TYR A 112 16.72 0.64 16.72
N ARG A 113 17.82 -0.11 16.56
CA ARG A 113 18.62 -0.08 15.34
C ARG A 113 17.68 -0.50 14.21
N VAL A 114 17.38 0.44 13.32
CA VAL A 114 16.72 0.13 12.05
C VAL A 114 17.70 -0.73 11.26
N LEU A 115 17.46 -2.03 11.23
CA LEU A 115 18.16 -2.92 10.31
C LEU A 115 17.81 -2.51 8.89
N ASN A 116 18.84 -2.36 8.06
CA ASN A 116 18.74 -2.29 6.61
C ASN A 116 18.17 -3.63 6.12
N GLY A 117 16.85 -3.73 6.02
CA GLY A 117 16.19 -4.77 5.26
C GLY A 117 16.42 -4.49 3.77
N GLY A 118 17.43 -5.14 3.20
CA GLY A 118 17.76 -5.03 1.80
C GLY A 118 16.65 -5.61 0.93
N SER A 119 16.15 -4.81 -0.01
CA SER A 119 15.65 -5.33 -1.28
C SER A 119 16.00 -4.32 -2.38
N VAL A 120 16.79 -4.83 -3.33
CA VAL A 120 17.09 -4.32 -4.68
C VAL A 120 17.37 -2.80 -4.82
N GLY A 121 18.66 -2.46 -4.96
CA GLY A 121 19.12 -1.24 -5.64
C GLY A 121 19.15 0.07 -4.86
N LEU A 122 18.59 0.13 -3.64
CA LEU A 122 18.53 1.37 -2.86
C LEU A 122 19.85 1.69 -2.14
N SER A 123 20.65 2.60 -2.70
CA SER A 123 21.79 3.24 -2.01
C SER A 123 21.29 3.95 -0.74
N ALA A 124 21.84 3.59 0.43
CA ALA A 124 21.70 4.21 1.75
C ALA A 124 20.46 5.11 1.97
N VAL A 125 19.47 4.65 2.74
CA VAL A 125 18.29 5.44 3.12
C VAL A 125 18.72 6.78 3.74
N LEU A 126 18.39 7.90 3.08
CA LEU A 126 18.77 9.25 3.51
C LEU A 126 17.67 9.87 4.37
N GLU A 127 18.02 10.68 5.38
CA GLU A 127 17.04 11.54 6.06
C GLU A 127 16.52 12.59 5.06
N ALA A 128 15.21 12.81 5.06
CA ALA A 128 14.58 13.77 4.17
C ALA A 128 15.01 15.21 4.51
N ASP A 129 15.60 15.88 3.53
CA ASP A 129 15.93 17.32 3.56
C ASP A 129 15.36 18.00 2.32
N VAL A 130 14.40 18.90 2.53
CA VAL A 130 13.72 19.63 1.45
C VAL A 130 14.70 20.45 0.61
N ARG A 131 15.68 21.12 1.24
CA ARG A 131 16.63 21.97 0.52
C ARG A 131 17.52 21.12 -0.38
N LYS A 132 18.04 20.01 0.16
CA LYS A 132 18.87 19.07 -0.61
C LYS A 132 18.09 18.50 -1.80
N ILE A 133 16.86 18.02 -1.57
CA ILE A 133 16.02 17.45 -2.63
C ILE A 133 15.76 18.50 -3.72
N VAL A 134 15.41 19.72 -3.35
CA VAL A 134 15.18 20.83 -4.29
C VAL A 134 16.43 21.19 -5.08
N THR A 135 17.59 21.32 -4.41
CA THR A 135 18.86 21.63 -5.07
C THR A 135 19.21 20.56 -6.11
N VAL A 136 19.05 19.29 -5.76
CA VAL A 136 19.32 18.18 -6.69
C VAL A 136 18.29 18.15 -7.82
N ALA A 137 17.01 18.43 -7.57
CA ALA A 137 15.98 18.48 -8.61
C ALA A 137 16.23 19.62 -9.62
N ARG A 138 16.66 20.80 -9.13
CA ARG A 138 17.04 21.94 -9.99
C ARG A 138 18.30 21.66 -10.79
N GLY A 139 19.33 21.11 -10.15
CA GLY A 139 20.63 20.86 -10.77
C GLY A 139 20.60 19.83 -11.90
N THR A 140 19.67 18.87 -11.85
CA THR A 140 19.54 17.85 -12.91
C THR A 140 18.44 18.16 -13.92
N TYR A 141 17.67 19.24 -13.74
CA TYR A 141 16.46 19.49 -14.52
C TYR A 141 16.72 19.52 -16.03
N GLU A 142 17.76 20.23 -16.47
CA GLU A 142 18.12 20.34 -17.89
C GLU A 142 18.47 18.99 -18.54
N LYS A 143 19.01 18.03 -17.76
CA LYS A 143 19.47 16.74 -18.27
C LYS A 143 18.43 15.63 -18.15
N GLU A 144 17.68 15.65 -17.06
CA GLU A 144 16.81 14.54 -16.62
C GLU A 144 15.33 14.90 -16.58
N GLY A 145 15.01 16.14 -16.96
CA GLY A 145 13.66 16.67 -16.89
C GLY A 145 13.18 16.88 -15.45
N PRO A 146 11.86 17.06 -15.26
CA PRO A 146 11.28 17.23 -13.93
C PRO A 146 11.44 15.97 -13.08
N THR A 147 11.72 16.18 -11.79
CA THR A 147 11.82 15.09 -10.81
C THR A 147 10.42 14.70 -10.31
N LEU A 148 10.07 13.41 -10.45
CA LEU A 148 8.86 12.89 -9.81
C LEU A 148 9.12 12.70 -8.31
N VAL A 149 8.29 13.32 -7.46
CA VAL A 149 8.36 13.15 -6.01
C VAL A 149 7.13 12.38 -5.56
N VAL A 150 7.32 11.17 -5.03
CA VAL A 150 6.24 10.32 -4.51
C VAL A 150 6.36 10.22 -3.00
N ALA A 151 5.39 10.78 -2.29
CA ALA A 151 5.36 10.82 -0.83
C ALA A 151 4.14 10.05 -0.30
N CYS A 152 4.27 9.30 0.80
CA CYS A 152 3.16 8.53 1.35
C CYS A 152 3.00 8.71 2.87
N GLY A 153 1.78 9.02 3.29
CA GLY A 153 1.40 9.11 4.70
C GLY A 153 1.64 10.47 5.36
N TRP A 154 1.12 10.61 6.58
CA TRP A 154 0.99 11.90 7.27
C TRP A 154 2.31 12.67 7.41
N ASP A 155 3.37 12.00 7.85
CA ASP A 155 4.64 12.66 8.18
C ASP A 155 5.32 13.29 6.96
N THR A 156 4.98 12.80 5.77
CA THR A 156 5.58 13.25 4.51
C THR A 156 4.92 14.53 3.96
N ILE A 157 3.69 14.85 4.40
CA ILE A 157 2.86 15.96 3.87
C ILE A 157 3.59 17.30 3.90
N SER A 158 4.26 17.60 5.01
CA SER A 158 4.96 18.90 5.15
C SER A 158 6.16 19.01 4.21
N TYR A 159 6.85 17.91 3.95
CA TYR A 159 8.00 17.84 3.06
C TYR A 159 7.56 17.95 1.59
N SER A 160 6.66 17.08 1.16
CA SER A 160 6.17 17.02 -0.22
C SER A 160 5.52 18.33 -0.66
N SER A 161 4.69 18.92 0.20
CA SER A 161 4.07 20.22 -0.12
C SER A 161 5.04 21.40 -0.14
N LEU A 162 6.11 21.38 0.67
CA LEU A 162 7.13 22.43 0.64
C LEU A 162 8.03 22.31 -0.59
N ILE A 163 8.37 21.08 -1.00
CA ILE A 163 9.09 20.81 -2.25
C ILE A 163 8.30 21.36 -3.44
N ARG A 164 6.99 21.04 -3.54
CA ARG A 164 6.08 21.61 -4.56
C ARG A 164 6.15 23.13 -4.56
N LYS A 165 6.07 23.77 -3.39
CA LYS A 165 6.03 25.23 -3.27
C LYS A 165 7.32 25.90 -3.72
N ILE A 166 8.48 25.30 -3.45
CA ILE A 166 9.79 25.92 -3.71
C ILE A 166 10.28 25.62 -5.15
N ALA A 167 9.96 24.44 -5.68
CA ALA A 167 10.52 23.96 -6.94
C ALA A 167 9.43 23.54 -7.93
N SER A 168 8.30 24.26 -7.98
CA SER A 168 7.12 23.91 -8.78
C SER A 168 7.41 23.64 -10.25
N ASP A 169 8.43 24.27 -10.79
CA ASP A 169 8.78 24.17 -12.21
C ASP A 169 9.75 23.01 -12.49
N ASN A 170 10.33 22.40 -11.44
CA ASN A 170 11.33 21.33 -11.55
C ASN A 170 10.84 19.98 -11.03
N VAL A 171 9.67 19.94 -10.38
CA VAL A 171 9.18 18.74 -9.69
C VAL A 171 7.71 18.50 -9.97
N PHE A 172 7.32 17.24 -9.91
CA PHE A 172 5.92 16.83 -9.88
C PHE A 172 5.67 15.98 -8.64
N VAL A 173 4.82 16.46 -7.74
CA VAL A 173 4.58 15.89 -6.41
C VAL A 173 3.28 15.09 -6.38
N ILE A 174 3.42 13.79 -6.21
CA ILE A 174 2.34 12.85 -5.90
C ILE A 174 2.33 12.59 -4.40
N GLN A 175 1.19 12.86 -3.75
CA GLN A 175 0.94 12.47 -2.37
C GLN A 175 -0.02 11.28 -2.31
N ILE A 176 0.48 10.16 -1.79
CA ILE A 176 -0.31 8.96 -1.50
C ILE A 176 -0.90 9.06 -0.09
N GLN A 177 -2.16 8.59 0.03
CA GLN A 177 -3.07 8.76 1.16
C GLN A 177 -3.58 10.21 1.29
N HIS A 178 -4.83 10.35 1.73
CA HIS A 178 -5.44 11.67 1.81
C HIS A 178 -4.70 12.58 2.82
N PRO A 179 -4.19 13.76 2.42
CA PRO A 179 -3.31 14.59 3.26
C PRO A 179 -4.05 15.40 4.33
N ARG A 180 -5.38 15.30 4.40
CA ARG A 180 -6.26 16.03 5.36
C ARG A 180 -5.93 17.53 5.45
N SER A 181 -5.49 18.10 4.34
CA SER A 181 -5.08 19.49 4.17
C SER A 181 -5.43 19.94 2.74
N ARG A 182 -5.18 21.21 2.41
CA ARG A 182 -5.53 21.75 1.09
C ARG A 182 -4.86 20.95 -0.04
N LEU A 183 -5.66 20.48 -0.98
CA LEU A 183 -5.24 19.56 -2.05
C LEU A 183 -4.44 20.24 -3.17
N ASP A 184 -4.54 21.57 -3.29
CA ASP A 184 -3.77 22.40 -4.24
C ASP A 184 -2.26 22.44 -3.94
N ARG A 185 -1.86 21.97 -2.76
CA ARG A 185 -0.46 21.83 -2.33
C ARG A 185 0.29 20.69 -3.02
N PHE A 186 -0.39 19.84 -3.80
CA PHE A 186 0.18 18.66 -4.48
C PHE A 186 -0.25 18.64 -5.95
N ASP A 187 0.59 18.13 -6.84
CA ASP A 187 0.24 18.03 -8.26
C ASP A 187 -0.84 16.97 -8.43
N LEU A 188 -0.69 15.87 -7.69
CA LEU A 188 -1.62 14.76 -7.66
C LEU A 188 -1.76 14.23 -6.25
N VAL A 189 -2.99 13.87 -5.87
CA VAL A 189 -3.26 13.10 -4.65
C VAL A 189 -3.84 11.75 -5.04
N VAL A 190 -3.18 10.67 -4.63
CA VAL A 190 -3.67 9.31 -4.82
C VAL A 190 -4.19 8.80 -3.48
N THR A 191 -5.47 8.52 -3.37
CA THR A 191 -6.06 8.13 -2.09
C THR A 191 -7.18 7.10 -2.26
N PRO A 192 -7.34 6.18 -1.30
CA PRO A 192 -8.47 5.26 -1.35
C PRO A 192 -9.82 5.96 -1.26
N ARG A 193 -10.84 5.43 -1.96
CA ARG A 193 -12.23 5.91 -1.94
C ARG A 193 -12.78 5.98 -0.52
N HIS A 194 -12.47 4.98 0.30
CA HIS A 194 -12.96 4.90 1.68
C HIS A 194 -12.47 6.05 2.57
N ASP A 195 -11.40 6.78 2.21
CA ASP A 195 -10.96 7.94 2.98
C ASP A 195 -11.93 9.12 2.92
N TYR A 196 -12.83 9.12 1.93
CA TYR A 196 -13.96 10.04 1.77
C TYR A 196 -15.27 9.55 2.41
N TYR A 197 -15.26 8.41 3.12
CA TYR A 197 -16.45 7.87 3.79
C TYR A 197 -17.20 8.90 4.63
N ALA A 198 -16.45 9.79 5.29
CA ALA A 198 -17.01 10.86 6.13
C ALA A 198 -17.94 11.84 5.42
N LEU A 199 -17.87 11.92 4.08
CA LEU A 199 -18.75 12.77 3.28
C LEU A 199 -20.10 12.09 2.95
N THR A 200 -20.20 10.77 3.13
CA THR A 200 -21.46 10.03 2.97
C THR A 200 -22.42 10.31 4.11
N ALA A 201 -23.73 10.11 3.91
CA ALA A 201 -24.73 10.26 4.96
C ALA A 201 -24.42 9.38 6.20
N SER A 202 -24.06 8.11 5.99
CA SER A 202 -23.67 7.19 7.06
C SER A 202 -22.41 7.66 7.80
N GLY A 203 -21.37 8.10 7.06
CA GLY A 203 -20.16 8.64 7.67
C GLY A 203 -20.40 9.93 8.46
N GLN A 204 -21.32 10.78 8.01
CA GLN A 204 -21.76 11.96 8.74
C GLN A 204 -22.60 11.64 9.98
N GLN A 205 -23.06 10.41 10.19
CA GLN A 205 -23.71 10.01 11.45
C GLN A 205 -22.70 9.42 12.42
N GLU A 206 -21.75 8.63 11.92
CA GLU A 206 -20.78 7.90 12.76
C GLU A 206 -19.64 8.75 13.32
N ILE A 207 -19.27 9.85 12.65
CA ILE A 207 -18.06 10.61 12.98
C ILE A 207 -18.42 11.86 13.81
N PRO A 208 -17.85 12.05 15.03
CA PRO A 208 -18.18 13.20 15.86
C PRO A 208 -17.90 14.56 15.19
N ARG A 209 -18.89 15.45 15.15
CA ARG A 209 -18.84 16.75 14.44
C ARG A 209 -17.62 17.59 14.82
N LEU A 210 -17.29 17.65 16.12
CA LEU A 210 -16.19 18.47 16.65
C LEU A 210 -14.83 18.12 16.04
N PHE A 211 -14.57 16.85 15.74
CA PHE A 211 -13.26 16.40 15.27
C PHE A 211 -13.15 16.29 13.74
N ARG A 212 -14.28 16.27 13.00
CA ARG A 212 -14.33 15.98 11.55
C ARG A 212 -13.27 16.73 10.75
N ARG A 213 -13.11 18.03 11.02
CA ARG A 213 -12.18 18.91 10.31
C ARG A 213 -10.74 18.43 10.32
N TRP A 214 -10.31 17.72 11.37
CA TRP A 214 -8.94 17.25 11.54
C TRP A 214 -8.71 15.80 11.10
N ILE A 215 -9.77 14.98 11.08
CA ILE A 215 -9.64 13.53 10.82
C ILE A 215 -10.16 13.10 9.44
N THR A 216 -10.96 13.94 8.78
CA THR A 216 -11.69 13.56 7.55
C THR A 216 -11.60 14.62 6.45
N PRO A 217 -11.76 14.27 5.16
CA PRO A 217 -11.77 15.26 4.09
C PRO A 217 -13.01 16.13 4.28
N GLN A 218 -12.90 17.40 3.94
CA GLN A 218 -14.02 18.34 4.05
C GLN A 218 -14.71 18.58 2.70
N GLU A 219 -14.01 18.29 1.61
CA GLU A 219 -14.45 18.57 0.25
C GLU A 219 -14.43 17.28 -0.56
N PRO A 220 -15.31 17.16 -1.57
CA PRO A 220 -15.25 16.06 -2.51
C PRO A 220 -13.91 16.05 -3.29
N PRO A 221 -13.55 14.90 -3.89
CA PRO A 221 -12.37 14.80 -4.75
C PRO A 221 -12.38 15.87 -5.85
N ARG A 222 -11.24 16.53 -6.06
CA ARG A 222 -11.01 17.51 -7.13
C ARG A 222 -10.41 16.82 -8.36
N SER A 223 -10.18 17.56 -9.45
CA SER A 223 -9.55 17.06 -10.68
C SER A 223 -8.13 16.50 -10.47
N ASN A 224 -7.41 16.96 -9.45
CA ASN A 224 -6.08 16.48 -9.10
C ASN A 224 -6.08 15.32 -8.08
N VAL A 225 -7.23 14.64 -7.91
CA VAL A 225 -7.36 13.50 -6.99
C VAL A 225 -7.71 12.23 -7.77
N VAL A 226 -6.87 11.21 -7.62
CA VAL A 226 -7.15 9.87 -8.14
C VAL A 226 -7.58 8.96 -6.99
N LEU A 227 -8.77 8.38 -7.16
CA LEU A 227 -9.35 7.47 -6.18
C LEU A 227 -9.03 6.01 -6.49
N THR A 228 -8.47 5.30 -5.50
CA THR A 228 -8.23 3.86 -5.56
C THR A 228 -9.27 3.07 -4.75
N VAL A 229 -9.46 1.80 -5.04
CA VAL A 229 -10.33 0.92 -4.24
C VAL A 229 -9.61 0.49 -2.96
N GLY A 230 -8.42 -0.09 -3.13
CA GLY A 230 -7.51 -0.46 -2.05
C GLY A 230 -6.27 0.44 -1.97
N ALA A 231 -5.32 0.03 -1.14
CA ALA A 231 -4.02 0.66 -1.05
C ALA A 231 -3.15 0.31 -2.27
N LEU A 232 -2.24 1.20 -2.64
CA LEU A 232 -1.18 0.85 -3.59
C LEU A 232 -0.23 -0.18 -2.96
N HIS A 233 0.49 -0.94 -3.78
CA HIS A 233 1.43 -1.96 -3.34
C HIS A 233 2.41 -2.32 -4.46
N GLN A 234 3.44 -3.10 -4.10
CA GLN A 234 4.49 -3.57 -5.02
C GLN A 234 4.22 -4.95 -5.64
N ALA A 235 3.13 -5.61 -5.25
CA ALA A 235 2.73 -6.92 -5.80
C ALA A 235 2.18 -6.81 -7.23
N ASP A 236 3.00 -6.34 -8.16
CA ASP A 236 2.73 -6.37 -9.60
C ASP A 236 3.07 -7.75 -10.21
N SER A 237 2.62 -8.03 -11.43
CA SER A 237 2.82 -9.34 -12.07
C SER A 237 4.29 -9.70 -12.24
N ALA A 238 5.18 -8.73 -12.46
CA ALA A 238 6.61 -8.99 -12.58
C ALA A 238 7.23 -9.34 -11.22
N ALA A 239 6.86 -8.61 -10.17
CA ALA A 239 7.29 -8.87 -8.79
C ALA A 239 6.80 -10.24 -8.29
N LEU A 240 5.56 -10.61 -8.61
CA LEU A 240 5.02 -11.93 -8.26
C LEU A 240 5.72 -13.07 -9.01
N ARG A 241 6.10 -12.89 -10.29
CA ARG A 241 6.91 -13.88 -11.02
C ARG A 241 8.30 -14.06 -10.41
N LEU A 242 8.98 -12.96 -10.08
CA LEU A 242 10.28 -13.01 -9.41
C LEU A 242 10.18 -13.68 -8.05
N ALA A 243 9.12 -13.38 -7.29
CA ALA A 243 8.86 -14.03 -6.01
C ALA A 243 8.53 -15.51 -6.18
N ALA A 244 7.78 -15.91 -7.22
CA ALA A 244 7.50 -17.31 -7.49
C ALA A 244 8.80 -18.12 -7.70
N ILE A 245 9.75 -17.56 -8.45
CA ILE A 245 11.06 -18.16 -8.68
C ILE A 245 11.87 -18.22 -7.38
N ALA A 246 11.97 -17.09 -6.66
CA ALA A 246 12.78 -17.00 -5.44
C ALA A 246 12.31 -17.93 -4.32
N TRP A 247 11.00 -18.25 -4.28
CA TRP A 247 10.39 -19.11 -3.26
C TRP A 247 10.02 -20.50 -3.78
N HIS A 248 10.48 -20.88 -4.97
CA HIS A 248 10.13 -22.14 -5.61
C HIS A 248 10.46 -23.35 -4.73
N ASP A 249 11.70 -23.44 -4.26
CA ASP A 249 12.18 -24.64 -3.55
C ASP A 249 11.48 -24.86 -2.20
N GLU A 250 11.01 -23.78 -1.56
CA GLU A 250 10.29 -23.86 -0.29
C GLU A 250 8.78 -24.10 -0.46
N LEU A 251 8.15 -23.43 -1.43
CA LEU A 251 6.68 -23.40 -1.54
C LEU A 251 6.11 -24.36 -2.58
N ALA A 252 6.87 -24.73 -3.61
CA ALA A 252 6.42 -25.67 -4.64
C ALA A 252 6.18 -27.10 -4.12
N PRO A 253 6.99 -27.67 -3.21
CA PRO A 253 6.80 -29.02 -2.70
C PRO A 253 5.61 -29.19 -1.73
N LEU A 254 5.00 -28.08 -1.29
CA LEU A 254 3.97 -28.12 -0.27
C LEU A 254 2.67 -28.77 -0.81
N PRO A 255 2.05 -29.68 -0.04
CA PRO A 255 0.75 -30.22 -0.40
C PRO A 255 -0.29 -29.12 -0.63
N LYS A 256 -1.06 -29.27 -1.70
CA LYS A 256 -2.07 -28.31 -2.14
C LYS A 256 -3.47 -28.71 -1.65
N PRO A 257 -4.40 -27.75 -1.45
CA PRO A 257 -4.22 -26.30 -1.60
C PRO A 257 -3.40 -25.68 -0.45
N LEU A 258 -2.65 -24.62 -0.78
CA LEU A 258 -1.85 -23.80 0.13
C LEU A 258 -2.68 -22.59 0.59
N LEU A 259 -3.13 -22.62 1.84
CA LEU A 259 -3.85 -21.53 2.48
C LEU A 259 -2.88 -20.58 3.19
N ILE A 260 -2.94 -19.29 2.86
CA ILE A 260 -2.15 -18.26 3.54
C ILE A 260 -3.04 -17.48 4.51
N VAL A 261 -2.69 -17.49 5.79
CA VAL A 261 -3.40 -16.78 6.85
C VAL A 261 -2.57 -15.60 7.33
N ASN A 262 -3.05 -14.38 7.10
CA ASN A 262 -2.35 -13.15 7.51
C ASN A 262 -3.14 -12.42 8.60
N ILE A 263 -2.54 -12.37 9.79
CA ILE A 263 -3.17 -11.79 10.99
C ILE A 263 -2.59 -10.39 11.22
N GLY A 264 -3.45 -9.40 11.10
CA GLY A 264 -3.16 -7.99 11.34
C GLY A 264 -3.12 -7.62 12.82
N GLY A 265 -3.46 -6.37 13.13
CA GLY A 265 -3.60 -5.90 14.50
C GLY A 265 -4.83 -5.02 14.69
N PRO A 266 -5.50 -5.07 15.85
CA PRO A 266 -6.70 -4.28 16.07
C PRO A 266 -6.38 -2.80 15.93
N THR A 267 -7.29 -2.07 15.28
CA THR A 267 -7.23 -0.62 15.19
C THR A 267 -8.41 -0.01 15.94
N ARG A 268 -8.39 1.31 16.15
CA ARG A 268 -9.52 2.01 16.79
C ARG A 268 -10.86 1.71 16.10
N ASN A 269 -10.82 1.48 14.78
CA ASN A 269 -11.99 1.30 13.93
C ASN A 269 -12.18 -0.16 13.48
N CYS A 270 -11.34 -1.11 13.91
CA CYS A 270 -11.52 -2.55 13.77
C CYS A 270 -10.97 -3.21 15.05
N LYS A 271 -11.80 -3.31 16.09
CA LYS A 271 -11.35 -3.76 17.42
C LYS A 271 -11.66 -5.23 17.60
N TYR A 272 -10.62 -6.02 17.86
CA TYR A 272 -10.73 -7.41 18.24
C TYR A 272 -9.64 -7.78 19.23
N GLY A 273 -9.83 -8.88 19.95
CA GLY A 273 -8.86 -9.44 20.87
C GLY A 273 -8.81 -10.95 20.79
N VAL A 274 -8.86 -11.59 21.94
CA VAL A 274 -8.79 -13.04 22.08
C VAL A 274 -10.01 -13.75 21.48
N ASP A 275 -11.15 -13.07 21.44
CA ASP A 275 -12.39 -13.52 20.81
C ASP A 275 -12.18 -13.88 19.34
N LEU A 276 -11.59 -12.97 18.55
CA LEU A 276 -11.31 -13.22 17.15
C LEU A 276 -10.28 -14.34 16.94
N ALA A 277 -9.28 -14.43 17.84
CA ALA A 277 -8.29 -15.51 17.77
C ALA A 277 -8.95 -16.89 17.93
N LYS A 278 -9.87 -17.02 18.89
CA LYS A 278 -10.64 -18.25 19.12
C LYS A 278 -11.54 -18.58 17.92
N GLN A 279 -12.26 -17.59 17.40
CA GLN A 279 -13.08 -17.77 16.20
C GLN A 279 -12.24 -18.22 15.00
N LEU A 280 -11.09 -17.57 14.77
CA LEU A 280 -10.18 -17.93 13.69
C LEU A 280 -9.66 -19.37 13.86
N ILE A 281 -9.28 -19.78 15.06
CA ILE A 281 -8.86 -21.15 15.36
C ILE A 281 -9.96 -22.15 15.02
N THR A 282 -11.18 -21.92 15.51
CA THR A 282 -12.33 -22.80 15.22
C THR A 282 -12.58 -22.90 13.72
N SER A 283 -12.65 -21.77 13.02
CA SER A 283 -12.89 -21.76 11.57
C SER A 283 -11.74 -22.41 10.79
N LEU A 284 -10.49 -22.27 11.23
CA LEU A 284 -9.35 -22.94 10.61
C LEU A 284 -9.44 -24.45 10.78
N TYR A 285 -9.73 -24.96 11.97
CA TYR A 285 -9.89 -26.40 12.19
C TYR A 285 -10.91 -27.04 11.25
N ASN A 286 -12.02 -26.34 11.00
CA ASN A 286 -13.06 -26.82 10.10
C ASN A 286 -12.63 -26.94 8.64
N VAL A 287 -11.55 -26.27 8.23
CA VAL A 287 -11.06 -26.27 6.84
C VAL A 287 -9.66 -26.89 6.70
N LEU A 288 -9.05 -27.36 7.80
CA LEU A 288 -7.71 -27.96 7.76
C LEU A 288 -7.69 -29.25 6.95
N ASP A 289 -8.80 -29.99 6.91
CA ASP A 289 -8.91 -31.24 6.17
C ASP A 289 -8.97 -31.01 4.66
N SER A 290 -9.62 -29.94 4.20
CA SER A 290 -9.59 -29.54 2.79
C SER A 290 -8.30 -28.85 2.34
N CYS A 291 -7.45 -28.44 3.29
CA CYS A 291 -6.16 -27.85 3.01
C CYS A 291 -5.03 -28.90 2.98
N GLY A 292 -4.12 -28.73 2.01
CA GLY A 292 -2.86 -29.49 1.99
C GLY A 292 -1.81 -28.86 2.91
N SER A 293 -1.73 -27.53 2.93
CA SER A 293 -0.78 -26.78 3.76
C SER A 293 -1.35 -25.43 4.16
N VAL A 294 -0.99 -24.97 5.36
CA VAL A 294 -1.38 -23.66 5.89
C VAL A 294 -0.14 -22.91 6.35
N ARG A 295 0.01 -21.65 5.91
CA ARG A 295 1.07 -20.74 6.38
C ARG A 295 0.43 -19.57 7.12
N ILE A 296 0.81 -19.37 8.37
CA ILE A 296 0.31 -18.28 9.21
C ILE A 296 1.41 -17.23 9.38
N SER A 297 1.08 -15.96 9.19
CA SER A 297 1.97 -14.84 9.47
C SER A 297 1.28 -13.77 10.31
N PHE A 298 2.06 -13.13 11.19
CA PHE A 298 1.59 -12.04 12.04
C PHE A 298 2.19 -10.71 11.62
N SER A 299 1.36 -9.68 11.63
CA SER A 299 1.85 -8.31 11.46
C SER A 299 2.56 -7.82 12.73
N ARG A 300 3.43 -6.82 12.59
CA ARG A 300 4.04 -6.12 13.74
C ARG A 300 3.02 -5.49 14.71
N ARG A 301 1.75 -5.34 14.29
CA ARG A 301 0.67 -4.76 15.09
C ARG A 301 -0.15 -5.83 15.83
N THR A 302 0.09 -7.10 15.57
CA THR A 302 -0.66 -8.18 16.21
C THR A 302 -0.37 -8.18 17.72
N PRO A 303 -1.39 -8.14 18.58
CA PRO A 303 -1.18 -8.22 20.02
C PRO A 303 -0.54 -9.55 20.39
N TRP A 304 0.46 -9.53 21.28
CA TRP A 304 1.18 -10.74 21.69
C TRP A 304 0.24 -11.84 22.19
N LYS A 305 -0.84 -11.49 22.91
CA LYS A 305 -1.84 -12.46 23.39
C LYS A 305 -2.56 -13.18 22.26
N VAL A 306 -2.83 -12.49 21.15
CA VAL A 306 -3.47 -13.08 19.97
C VAL A 306 -2.50 -14.04 19.29
N ALA A 307 -1.25 -13.60 19.08
CA ALA A 307 -0.21 -14.42 18.47
C ALA A 307 0.11 -15.66 19.31
N ASP A 308 0.24 -15.52 20.62
CA ASP A 308 0.55 -16.61 21.57
C ASP A 308 -0.52 -17.71 21.58
N ILE A 309 -1.81 -17.33 21.52
CA ILE A 309 -2.92 -18.29 21.48
C ILE A 309 -2.90 -19.09 20.17
N VAL A 310 -2.75 -18.40 19.03
CA VAL A 310 -2.67 -19.07 17.72
C VAL A 310 -1.42 -19.95 17.63
N PHE A 311 -0.29 -19.48 18.17
CA PHE A 311 0.95 -20.24 18.19
C PHE A 311 0.82 -21.52 19.02
N LYS A 312 0.33 -21.42 20.26
CA LYS A 312 0.15 -22.59 21.14
C LYS A 312 -0.78 -23.63 20.55
N GLU A 313 -1.82 -23.19 19.84
CA GLU A 313 -2.77 -24.09 19.21
C GLU A 313 -2.15 -24.88 18.05
N PHE A 314 -1.38 -24.23 17.18
CA PHE A 314 -0.91 -24.83 15.93
C PHE A 314 0.57 -25.25 15.91
N ALA A 315 1.36 -24.98 16.97
CA ALA A 315 2.81 -25.25 16.99
C ALA A 315 3.20 -26.70 16.66
N GLY A 316 2.33 -27.67 16.94
CA GLY A 316 2.57 -29.10 16.65
C GLY A 316 1.79 -29.65 15.47
N HIS A 317 1.01 -28.83 14.74
CA HIS A 317 0.10 -29.34 13.71
C HIS A 317 0.86 -29.64 12.40
N PRO A 318 0.77 -30.85 11.83
CA PRO A 318 1.62 -31.28 10.71
C PRO A 318 1.40 -30.49 9.41
N LYS A 319 0.22 -29.91 9.22
CA LYS A 319 -0.13 -29.09 8.04
C LYS A 319 0.14 -27.58 8.22
N VAL A 320 0.40 -27.11 9.43
CA VAL A 320 0.45 -25.67 9.73
C VAL A 320 1.88 -25.27 10.02
N TYR A 321 2.34 -24.23 9.34
CA TYR A 321 3.58 -23.56 9.66
C TYR A 321 3.32 -22.09 10.00
N ILE A 322 3.92 -21.64 11.09
CA ILE A 322 3.82 -20.27 11.57
C ILE A 322 5.16 -19.58 11.32
N TRP A 323 5.16 -18.52 10.52
CA TRP A 323 6.36 -17.73 10.31
C TRP A 323 6.73 -16.98 11.59
N ASN A 324 8.00 -17.12 11.99
CA ASN A 324 8.57 -16.62 13.24
C ASN A 324 9.04 -15.15 13.16
N GLY A 325 8.95 -14.51 11.99
CA GLY A 325 9.42 -13.14 11.79
C GLY A 325 10.86 -13.01 11.29
N GLU A 326 11.53 -14.13 10.97
CA GLU A 326 12.89 -14.12 10.44
C GLU A 326 12.96 -13.70 8.97
N GLU A 327 14.06 -13.06 8.58
CA GLU A 327 14.32 -12.71 7.19
C GLU A 327 14.89 -13.91 6.41
N PRO A 328 14.59 -14.05 5.11
CA PRO A 328 13.77 -13.14 4.30
C PRO A 328 12.26 -13.28 4.56
N ASN A 329 11.54 -12.17 4.55
CA ASN A 329 10.08 -12.18 4.72
C ASN A 329 9.34 -12.95 3.59
N PRO A 330 8.52 -13.98 3.91
CA PRO A 330 7.88 -14.84 2.92
C PRO A 330 6.67 -14.23 2.21
N HIS A 331 6.24 -13.02 2.59
CA HIS A 331 4.99 -12.41 2.11
C HIS A 331 4.84 -12.39 0.58
N MET A 332 5.88 -12.01 -0.16
CA MET A 332 5.82 -12.01 -1.64
C MET A 332 5.74 -13.42 -2.22
N GLY A 333 6.45 -14.39 -1.61
CA GLY A 333 6.35 -15.81 -1.97
C GLY A 333 4.96 -16.35 -1.71
N HIS A 334 4.39 -16.06 -0.54
CA HIS A 334 3.02 -16.38 -0.17
C HIS A 334 2.01 -15.80 -1.18
N LEU A 335 2.13 -14.51 -1.56
CA LEU A 335 1.26 -13.92 -2.57
C LEU A 335 1.35 -14.67 -3.92
N ALA A 336 2.56 -15.03 -4.33
CA ALA A 336 2.81 -15.74 -5.58
C ALA A 336 2.28 -17.18 -5.58
N TRP A 337 2.40 -17.92 -4.48
CA TRP A 337 2.15 -19.37 -4.41
C TRP A 337 0.86 -19.81 -3.74
N ALA A 338 0.16 -18.93 -3.00
CA ALA A 338 -1.11 -19.27 -2.35
C ALA A 338 -2.14 -19.83 -3.33
N ASP A 339 -3.03 -20.67 -2.85
CA ASP A 339 -4.26 -21.04 -3.56
C ASP A 339 -5.46 -20.27 -3.00
N ALA A 340 -5.41 -19.89 -1.71
CA ALA A 340 -6.39 -19.02 -1.07
C ALA A 340 -5.76 -18.20 0.07
N PHE A 341 -6.42 -17.12 0.46
CA PHE A 341 -6.01 -16.26 1.57
C PHE A 341 -7.11 -16.13 2.62
N VAL A 342 -6.72 -16.13 3.90
CA VAL A 342 -7.55 -15.67 5.03
C VAL A 342 -6.85 -14.47 5.65
N ILE A 343 -7.51 -13.33 5.73
CA ILE A 343 -6.90 -12.08 6.19
C ILE A 343 -7.82 -11.38 7.19
N THR A 344 -7.27 -10.86 8.28
CA THR A 344 -8.05 -10.07 9.23
C THR A 344 -8.50 -8.72 8.65
N ALA A 345 -9.70 -8.30 9.02
CA ALA A 345 -10.38 -7.14 8.48
C ALA A 345 -9.69 -5.78 8.73
N ASP A 346 -8.73 -5.70 9.65
CA ASP A 346 -8.03 -4.44 9.96
C ASP A 346 -7.00 -4.03 8.89
N SER A 347 -6.57 -4.94 8.02
CA SER A 347 -5.44 -4.69 7.13
C SER A 347 -5.86 -4.41 5.70
N ILE A 348 -6.09 -3.13 5.41
CA ILE A 348 -6.39 -2.65 4.05
C ILE A 348 -5.28 -3.03 3.07
N SER A 349 -4.00 -2.90 3.46
CA SER A 349 -2.87 -3.20 2.58
C SER A 349 -2.78 -4.69 2.25
N MET A 350 -2.87 -5.58 3.24
CA MET A 350 -2.78 -7.03 2.99
C MET A 350 -3.95 -7.52 2.13
N LEU A 351 -5.16 -7.00 2.37
CA LEU A 351 -6.32 -7.30 1.54
C LEU A 351 -6.15 -6.78 0.11
N SER A 352 -5.62 -5.57 -0.06
CA SER A 352 -5.37 -4.99 -1.39
C SER A 352 -4.38 -5.81 -2.20
N GLU A 353 -3.28 -6.25 -1.56
CA GLU A 353 -2.27 -7.11 -2.17
C GLU A 353 -2.84 -8.48 -2.54
N ALA A 354 -3.53 -9.16 -1.62
CA ALA A 354 -4.12 -10.47 -1.90
C ALA A 354 -5.18 -10.41 -3.01
N CYS A 355 -6.08 -9.42 -2.99
CA CYS A 355 -7.09 -9.26 -4.04
C CYS A 355 -6.47 -8.96 -5.42
N SER A 356 -5.28 -8.34 -5.47
CA SER A 356 -4.58 -8.08 -6.74
C SER A 356 -4.07 -9.35 -7.42
N THR A 357 -3.92 -10.45 -6.68
CA THR A 357 -3.47 -11.75 -7.23
C THR A 357 -4.54 -12.46 -8.04
N GLY A 358 -5.81 -12.08 -7.90
CA GLY A 358 -6.96 -12.76 -8.50
C GLY A 358 -7.37 -14.07 -7.81
N LYS A 359 -6.70 -14.44 -6.72
CA LYS A 359 -6.99 -15.67 -5.95
C LYS A 359 -8.12 -15.45 -4.95
N PRO A 360 -8.81 -16.51 -4.49
CA PRO A 360 -9.80 -16.43 -3.42
C PRO A 360 -9.26 -15.74 -2.15
N VAL A 361 -9.98 -14.72 -1.67
CA VAL A 361 -9.67 -14.00 -0.43
C VAL A 361 -10.86 -14.05 0.53
N TYR A 362 -10.60 -14.55 1.72
CA TYR A 362 -11.55 -14.64 2.82
C TYR A 362 -11.16 -13.66 3.93
N VAL A 363 -12.16 -13.06 4.57
CA VAL A 363 -11.96 -11.98 5.55
C VAL A 363 -12.60 -12.34 6.88
N VAL A 364 -11.83 -12.16 7.94
CA VAL A 364 -12.24 -12.45 9.33
C VAL A 364 -12.37 -11.14 10.12
N GLY A 365 -13.46 -10.98 10.87
CA GLY A 365 -13.66 -9.86 11.79
C GLY A 365 -14.21 -8.58 11.16
N THR A 366 -14.95 -8.68 10.05
CA THR A 366 -15.55 -7.50 9.39
C THR A 366 -16.60 -6.80 10.24
N GLU A 367 -17.31 -7.55 11.08
CA GLU A 367 -18.29 -7.13 12.08
C GLU A 367 -17.71 -6.20 13.15
N HIS A 368 -16.40 -6.29 13.39
CA HIS A 368 -15.69 -5.43 14.32
C HIS A 368 -15.26 -4.09 13.70
N CYS A 369 -15.40 -3.95 12.38
CA CYS A 369 -14.96 -2.79 11.64
C CYS A 369 -16.05 -1.71 11.52
N LYS A 370 -15.64 -0.45 11.67
CA LYS A 370 -16.48 0.74 11.60
C LYS A 370 -15.89 1.75 10.62
N TRP A 371 -16.70 2.73 10.24
CA TRP A 371 -16.28 3.88 9.44
C TRP A 371 -15.68 3.43 8.09
N LYS A 372 -14.55 4.03 7.70
CA LYS A 372 -13.86 3.77 6.44
C LYS A 372 -13.49 2.29 6.21
N PHE A 373 -13.25 1.52 7.27
CA PHE A 373 -12.97 0.09 7.12
C PHE A 373 -14.22 -0.68 6.70
N SER A 374 -15.37 -0.38 7.31
CA SER A 374 -16.65 -0.96 6.89
C SER A 374 -16.97 -0.61 5.42
N ALA A 375 -16.75 0.65 5.02
CA ALA A 375 -16.92 1.06 3.63
C ALA A 375 -15.97 0.33 2.65
N PHE A 376 -14.72 0.11 3.05
CA PHE A 376 -13.76 -0.66 2.27
C PHE A 376 -14.20 -2.11 2.09
N HIS A 377 -14.57 -2.80 3.18
CA HIS A 377 -15.06 -4.19 3.12
C HIS A 377 -16.33 -4.33 2.30
N LYS A 378 -17.28 -3.40 2.46
CA LYS A 378 -18.49 -3.36 1.64
C LYS A 378 -18.14 -3.24 0.15
N THR A 379 -17.23 -2.35 -0.20
CA THR A 379 -16.78 -2.17 -1.60
C THR A 379 -16.13 -3.44 -2.17
N LEU A 380 -15.29 -4.13 -1.39
CA LEU A 380 -14.67 -5.38 -1.85
C LEU A 380 -15.70 -6.51 -2.00
N ARG A 381 -16.66 -6.62 -1.07
CA ARG A 381 -17.73 -7.61 -1.11
C ARG A 381 -18.66 -7.41 -2.31
N GLU A 382 -19.08 -6.17 -2.56
CA GLU A 382 -19.95 -5.82 -3.70
C GLU A 382 -19.27 -6.10 -5.05
N ARG A 383 -17.93 -6.05 -5.09
CA ARG A 383 -17.13 -6.43 -6.26
C ARG A 383 -16.90 -7.94 -6.39
N GLY A 384 -17.32 -8.73 -5.40
CA GLY A 384 -17.11 -10.17 -5.39
C GLY A 384 -15.64 -10.61 -5.24
N VAL A 385 -14.75 -9.72 -4.80
CA VAL A 385 -13.30 -10.02 -4.67
C VAL A 385 -12.93 -10.52 -3.27
N VAL A 386 -13.84 -10.44 -2.30
CA VAL A 386 -13.67 -11.02 -0.96
C VAL A 386 -14.94 -11.69 -0.46
N ARG A 387 -14.78 -12.70 0.41
CA ARG A 387 -15.86 -13.42 1.10
C ARG A 387 -15.65 -13.40 2.62
N PRO A 388 -16.69 -13.51 3.45
CA PRO A 388 -16.48 -13.78 4.87
C PRO A 388 -15.84 -15.16 5.04
N PHE A 389 -14.91 -15.30 5.98
CA PHE A 389 -14.42 -16.62 6.40
C PHE A 389 -15.29 -17.13 7.54
N THR A 390 -15.97 -18.25 7.35
CA THR A 390 -16.88 -18.82 8.36
C THR A 390 -16.40 -20.16 8.90
N GLY A 391 -15.52 -20.86 8.18
CA GLY A 391 -15.16 -22.25 8.47
C GLY A 391 -16.23 -23.24 8.02
N LEU A 392 -17.06 -22.87 7.04
CA LEU A 392 -18.08 -23.72 6.40
C LEU A 392 -17.79 -23.94 4.92
N GLU A 393 -16.66 -23.44 4.43
CA GLU A 393 -16.26 -23.51 3.02
C GLU A 393 -16.14 -24.97 2.52
N ASP A 394 -15.96 -25.94 3.42
CA ASP A 394 -15.91 -27.38 3.13
C ASP A 394 -17.30 -28.02 2.94
N ASN A 395 -18.37 -27.47 3.54
CA ASN A 395 -19.70 -28.09 3.58
C ASN A 395 -20.59 -27.77 2.36
N GLU A 396 -20.27 -26.72 1.61
CA GLU A 396 -21.06 -26.31 0.43
C GLU A 396 -20.62 -27.03 -0.86
N GLY A 397 -19.77 -28.06 -0.77
CA GLY A 397 -19.24 -28.79 -1.93
C GLY A 397 -18.35 -27.93 -2.86
N GLY A 398 -18.08 -26.69 -2.46
CA GLY A 398 -17.30 -25.72 -3.21
C GLY A 398 -15.81 -26.00 -3.05
N GLN A 399 -15.17 -26.49 -4.10
CA GLN A 399 -13.73 -26.38 -4.24
C GLN A 399 -13.32 -24.92 -3.94
N TRP A 400 -12.21 -24.71 -3.22
CA TRP A 400 -11.61 -23.38 -3.02
C TRP A 400 -11.45 -22.67 -4.40
N GLY A 401 -12.46 -21.92 -4.84
CA GLY A 401 -12.44 -21.19 -6.11
C GLY A 401 -13.52 -21.44 -7.17
N ASP A 402 -14.55 -22.28 -7.02
CA ASP A 402 -15.43 -22.61 -8.16
C ASP A 402 -16.57 -21.61 -8.47
N ASP A 403 -16.28 -20.31 -8.37
CA ASP A 403 -17.22 -19.24 -8.72
C ASP A 403 -16.51 -18.07 -9.41
N SER A 404 -15.47 -18.42 -10.18
CA SER A 404 -14.65 -17.50 -10.98
C SER A 404 -15.21 -17.33 -12.39
N ASP A 405 -16.49 -16.97 -12.49
CA ASP A 405 -16.98 -16.26 -13.67
C ASP A 405 -16.28 -14.90 -13.70
N HIS A 406 -15.28 -14.75 -14.59
CA HIS A 406 -14.53 -13.53 -14.93
C HIS A 406 -14.85 -12.27 -14.09
N LYS A 407 -14.37 -12.21 -12.83
CA LYS A 407 -14.49 -10.99 -12.01
C LYS A 407 -13.22 -10.16 -12.20
N GLU A 408 -13.40 -8.88 -12.53
CA GLU A 408 -12.29 -7.93 -12.71
C GLU A 408 -11.32 -8.06 -11.53
N PRO A 409 -10.01 -8.21 -11.75
CA PRO A 409 -9.03 -8.12 -10.67
C PRO A 409 -9.29 -6.88 -9.82
N CYS A 410 -8.77 -6.82 -8.60
CA CYS A 410 -8.55 -5.52 -7.98
C CYS A 410 -7.48 -4.77 -8.80
N ILE A 411 -7.90 -4.20 -9.93
CA ILE A 411 -7.12 -3.40 -10.89
C ILE A 411 -6.84 -2.06 -10.20
N ILE A 412 -6.05 -2.07 -9.12
CA ILE A 412 -5.76 -0.90 -8.30
C ILE A 412 -4.65 -0.08 -8.95
N LEU A 413 -3.61 -0.72 -9.51
CA LEU A 413 -2.49 -0.02 -10.15
C LEU A 413 -2.70 0.23 -11.66
N SER A 414 -3.18 -0.74 -12.44
CA SER A 414 -3.39 -0.52 -13.88
C SER A 414 -4.47 0.53 -14.16
N THR A 415 -5.57 0.55 -13.39
CA THR A 415 -6.58 1.63 -13.48
C THR A 415 -6.01 2.97 -13.03
N LEU A 416 -5.06 2.99 -12.09
CA LEU A 416 -4.42 4.22 -11.62
C LEU A 416 -3.54 4.81 -12.70
N VAL A 417 -2.67 3.99 -13.30
CA VAL A 417 -1.84 4.38 -14.45
C VAL A 417 -2.76 4.85 -15.57
N GLN A 418 -3.80 4.10 -15.91
CA GLN A 418 -4.78 4.46 -16.94
C GLN A 418 -5.57 5.75 -16.61
N ARG A 419 -5.94 6.01 -15.34
CA ARG A 419 -6.59 7.26 -14.93
C ARG A 419 -5.64 8.46 -14.87
N MET A 420 -4.38 8.24 -14.51
CA MET A 420 -3.34 9.27 -14.61
C MET A 420 -3.13 9.66 -16.08
N ILE A 421 -3.19 8.66 -16.98
CA ILE A 421 -3.16 8.82 -18.44
C ILE A 421 -4.39 9.59 -18.97
N TYR A 422 -5.59 9.31 -18.47
CA TYR A 422 -6.85 9.93 -18.95
C TYR A 422 -7.27 11.21 -18.22
N MET A 423 -6.57 11.64 -17.16
CA MET A 423 -6.84 12.94 -16.55
C MET A 423 -6.50 14.04 -17.56
N SER A 424 -7.51 14.85 -17.90
CA SER A 424 -7.49 15.89 -18.94
C SER A 424 -6.14 16.63 -19.04
N PRO A 425 -5.58 16.85 -20.26
CA PRO A 425 -4.37 17.62 -20.49
C PRO A 425 -4.37 18.99 -19.78
N SER A 426 -5.56 19.56 -19.56
CA SER A 426 -5.75 20.83 -18.84
C SER A 426 -5.39 20.80 -17.35
N ALA A 427 -5.48 19.66 -16.66
CA ALA A 427 -5.04 19.52 -15.25
C ALA A 427 -3.51 19.40 -15.13
N PHE A 428 -2.85 18.96 -16.20
CA PHE A 428 -1.39 18.83 -16.34
C PHE A 428 -0.75 19.97 -17.14
N ALA A 429 -1.53 21.01 -17.48
CA ALA A 429 -1.12 22.11 -18.37
C ALA A 429 -0.06 23.06 -17.79
N LYS A 430 0.46 22.81 -16.59
CA LYS A 430 1.52 23.66 -16.00
C LYS A 430 2.92 23.34 -16.52
N THR A 431 3.06 22.26 -17.29
CA THR A 431 4.27 21.97 -18.06
C THR A 431 3.83 21.10 -19.24
N ASP A 432 4.06 21.57 -20.47
CA ASP A 432 3.76 20.85 -21.72
C ASP A 432 4.30 19.38 -21.68
N VAL A 433 5.38 19.19 -20.93
CA VAL A 433 6.04 17.93 -20.52
C VAL A 433 5.08 16.86 -19.96
N PHE A 434 4.29 17.16 -18.94
CA PHE A 434 3.45 16.16 -18.26
C PHE A 434 2.16 15.86 -19.02
N SER A 435 1.62 16.86 -19.74
CA SER A 435 0.47 16.63 -20.63
C SER A 435 0.82 15.64 -21.76
N ARG A 436 2.06 15.73 -22.30
CA ARG A 436 2.56 14.83 -23.34
C ARG A 436 2.90 13.44 -22.78
N PHE A 437 3.51 13.35 -21.60
CA PHE A 437 3.78 12.09 -20.87
C PHE A 437 2.54 11.17 -20.80
N PHE A 438 1.38 11.75 -20.48
CA PHE A 438 0.13 11.01 -20.35
C PHE A 438 -0.65 10.89 -21.68
N ALA A 439 -0.49 11.81 -22.64
CA ALA A 439 -1.17 11.73 -23.94
C ALA A 439 -0.67 10.58 -24.85
N VAL A 440 0.62 10.20 -24.79
CA VAL A 440 1.17 9.09 -25.59
C VAL A 440 0.69 7.74 -25.05
N TYR A 441 0.64 7.59 -23.73
CA TYR A 441 0.08 6.40 -23.08
C TYR A 441 -1.46 6.24 -23.27
N GLY A 442 -2.17 7.31 -23.62
CA GLY A 442 -3.63 7.31 -23.85
C GLY A 442 -4.07 6.81 -25.22
N ARG A 443 -3.12 6.54 -26.13
CA ARG A 443 -3.41 6.12 -27.53
C ARG A 443 -3.49 4.60 -27.74
N THR A 444 -3.08 3.78 -26.79
CA THR A 444 -3.34 2.32 -26.85
C THR A 444 -4.80 2.03 -26.52
N ARG A 445 -5.64 2.02 -27.55
CA ARG A 445 -7.02 1.52 -27.49
C ARG A 445 -6.99 0.03 -27.11
N MET A 446 -7.41 -0.32 -25.89
CA MET A 446 -8.08 -1.60 -25.69
C MET A 446 -9.57 -1.40 -26.02
N PRO A 447 -10.20 -2.27 -26.84
CA PRO A 447 -11.60 -2.12 -27.17
C PRO A 447 -12.45 -2.30 -25.91
N LEU A 448 -13.23 -1.26 -25.57
CA LEU A 448 -14.41 -1.40 -24.72
C LEU A 448 -15.36 -2.36 -25.45
N ALA A 449 -15.40 -3.62 -25.01
CA ALA A 449 -16.45 -4.54 -25.42
C ALA A 449 -17.77 -4.03 -24.84
N SER A 450 -18.54 -3.29 -25.65
CA SER A 450 -19.96 -3.07 -25.42
C SER A 450 -20.68 -4.40 -25.63
N VAL A 451 -20.99 -5.12 -24.55
CA VAL A 451 -22.00 -6.18 -24.64
C VAL A 451 -23.34 -5.52 -24.42
N ALA A 452 -24.04 -5.32 -25.53
CA ALA A 452 -25.44 -4.93 -25.55
C ALA A 452 -26.26 -6.02 -24.84
N CYS A 453 -27.03 -5.64 -23.83
CA CYS A 453 -28.15 -6.45 -23.35
C CYS A 453 -29.08 -6.71 -24.54
N ARG A 454 -29.33 -7.99 -24.84
CA ARG A 454 -30.54 -8.42 -25.52
C ARG A 454 -31.31 -9.32 -24.55
N ASN A 455 -32.61 -9.03 -24.50
CA ASN A 455 -33.65 -9.49 -23.59
C ASN A 455 -33.61 -10.95 -23.18
#